data_AF-A0A0F8Z396-F1
#
_entry.id   AF-A0A0F8Z396-F1
#
_cell.length_a   1.000
_cell.length_b   1.000
_cell.length_c   1.000
_cell.angle_alpha   90.00
_cell.angle_beta   90.00
_cell.angle_gamma   90.00
#
_symmetry.space_group_name_H-M   'P 1'
#
loop_
_entity.id
_entity.type
_entity.pdbx_description
1 polymer ?
#
loop_
_entity_poly.entity_id
_entity_poly.type
_entity_poly.pdbx_seq_one_letter_code
_entity_poly.pdbx_strand_id
1 'polypeptide(L)' 'IPMSYLLDREGKIIAQSLRGEQLGNKLEEIFNP' A
#
# COMPACT_ATOMS: atom_id res chain seq x y z
N ILE A 1 8.88 16.01 -1.73
CA ILE A 1 9.44 14.82 -2.40
C ILE A 1 8.35 13.77 -2.42
N PRO A 2 8.01 13.12 -3.55
CA PRO A 2 6.78 12.34 -3.66
C PRO A 2 6.75 11.22 -2.60
N MET A 3 5.66 11.18 -1.83
CA MET A 3 5.34 10.14 -0.84
C MET A 3 3.93 9.64 -1.11
N SER A 4 3.70 8.36 -0.83
CA SER A 4 2.42 7.68 -0.95
C SER A 4 2.08 7.03 0.37
N TYR A 5 0.78 6.99 0.71
CA TYR A 5 0.25 6.28 1.86
C TYR A 5 -0.84 5.33 1.37
N LEU A 6 -0.83 4.11 1.90
CA LEU A 6 -1.90 3.15 1.73
C LEU A 6 -2.76 3.19 3.00
N LEU A 7 -4.05 3.43 2.82
CA LEU A 7 -5.02 3.51 3.91
C LEU A 7 -5.98 2.33 3.83
N ASP A 8 -6.41 1.83 4.97
CA ASP A 8 -7.57 0.95 5.04
C ASP A 8 -8.90 1.74 5.01
N ARG A 9 -10.02 1.02 5.08
CA ARG A 9 -11.37 1.61 5.05
C ARG A 9 -11.69 2.47 6.27
N GLU A 10 -10.94 2.33 7.36
CA GLU A 10 -11.09 3.12 8.59
C GLU A 10 -10.18 4.35 8.56
N GLY A 11 -9.40 4.54 7.50
CA GLY A 11 -8.46 5.65 7.34
C GLY A 11 -7.14 5.44 8.07
N LYS A 12 -6.84 4.22 8.53
CA LYS A 12 -5.56 3.89 9.18
C LYS A 12 -4.50 3.62 8.13
N ILE A 13 -3.30 4.13 8.38
CA ILE A 13 -2.13 3.89 7.52
C ILE A 13 -1.69 2.43 7.68
N ILE A 14 -1.70 1.69 6.57
CA ILE A 14 -1.28 0.28 6.50
C ILE A 14 0.01 0.09 5.69
N ALA A 15 0.41 1.08 4.89
CA ALA A 15 1.74 1.14 4.28
C ALA A 15 2.10 2.58 3.89
N GLN A 16 3.40 2.85 3.70
CA GLN A 16 3.89 4.15 3.25
C GLN A 16 5.11 3.99 2.35
N SER A 17 5.27 4.92 1.40
CA SER A 17 6.44 5.02 0.51
C SER A 17 6.76 3.76 -0.30
N LEU A 18 5.77 2.87 -0.52
CA LEU A 18 5.93 1.70 -1.38
C LEU A 18 6.05 2.12 -2.85
N ARG A 19 6.92 1.43 -3.60
CA ARG A 19 7.22 1.70 -5.01
C ARG A 19 7.48 0.41 -5.77
N GLY A 20 7.32 0.45 -7.09
CA GLY A 20 7.66 -0.67 -7.98
C GLY A 20 7.02 -1.98 -7.55
N GLU A 21 7.79 -3.07 -7.56
CA GLU A 21 7.33 -4.39 -7.16
C GLU A 21 6.84 -4.47 -5.72
N GLN A 22 7.42 -3.68 -4.79
CA GLN A 22 6.98 -3.69 -3.39
C GLN A 22 5.55 -3.18 -3.26
N LEU A 23 5.14 -2.21 -4.09
CA LEU A 23 3.75 -1.77 -4.13
C LEU A 23 2.87 -2.85 -4.76
N GLY A 24 3.31 -3.46 -5.86
CA GLY A 24 2.58 -4.54 -6.55
C GLY A 24 2.28 -5.70 -5.61
N ASN A 25 3.29 -6.25 -4.94
CA ASN A 25 3.16 -7.36 -4.01
C ASN A 25 2.22 -7.02 -2.86
N LYS A 26 2.31 -5.80 -2.31
CA LYS A 26 1.42 -5.38 -1.21
C LYS A 26 -0.03 -5.29 -1.65
N LEU A 27 -0.29 -4.85 -2.88
CA LEU A 27 -1.64 -4.81 -3.43
C LEU A 27 -2.17 -6.22 -3.68
N GLU A 28 -1.34 -7.14 -4.19
CA GLU A 28 -1.71 -8.55 -4.39
C GLU A 28 -2.11 -9.20 -3.07
N GLU A 29 -1.30 -9.06 -2.01
CA GLU A 29 -1.62 -9.53 -0.65
C GLU A 29 -2.99 -9.03 -0.13
N ILE A 30 -3.38 -7.81 -0.48
CA ILE A 30 -4.60 -7.17 0.02
C ILE A 30 -5.83 -7.60 -0.78
N PHE A 31 -5.70 -7.71 -2.10
CA PHE A 31 -6.84 -7.88 -3.01
C PHE A 31 -7.01 -9.32 -3.51
N ASN A 32 -5.97 -10.16 -3.41
CA ASN A 32 -5.92 -11.53 -3.90
C ASN A 32 -5.32 -12.48 -2.84
N PRO A 33 -6.10 -12.88 -1.82
CA PRO A 33 -5.63 -13.74 -0.73
C PRO A 33 -5.42 -15.20 -1.13
#